data_AF-X1PAS1-F1
#
_entry.id   AF-X1PAS1-F1
#
_cell.length_a   1.000
_cell.length_b   1.000
_cell.length_c   1.000
_cell.angle_alpha   90.00
_cell.angle_beta   90.00
_cell.angle_gamma   90.00
#
_symmetry.space_group_name_H-M   'P 1'
#
loop_
_entity.id
_entity.type
_entity.pdbx_description
1 polymer ?
#
loop_
_entity_poly.entity_id
_entity_poly.type
_entity_poly.pdbx_seq_one_letter_code
_entity_poly.pdbx_strand_id
1 'polypeptide(L)' 'MEDVKITLSGLWIALMLTYLLGDVLRIFSGDFKAGEIGGIQISQKMYLGMAILMVIPIVMVFLSLTLKYPLNRWANII' A
#
# COMPACT_ATOMS: atom_id res chain seq x y z
N MET A 1 25.91 3.06 -9.27
CA MET A 1 25.63 2.09 -8.18
C MET A 1 24.71 2.68 -7.13
N GLU A 2 24.82 3.98 -6.82
CA GLU A 2 24.00 4.64 -5.80
C GLU A 2 22.50 4.68 -6.17
N ASP A 3 22.16 5.04 -7.41
CA ASP A 3 20.77 5.02 -7.90
C ASP A 3 20.10 3.65 -7.72
N VAL A 4 20.82 2.57 -8.02
CA VAL A 4 20.34 1.19 -7.84
C VAL A 4 20.07 0.88 -6.36
N LYS A 5 20.94 1.33 -5.45
CA LYS A 5 20.72 1.17 -4.00
C LYS A 5 19.49 1.94 -3.53
N ILE A 6 19.27 3.14 -4.05
CA ILE A 6 18.09 3.96 -3.73
C ILE A 6 16.81 3.26 -4.20
N THR A 7 16.78 2.77 -5.46
CA THR A 7 15.62 2.04 -5.98
C THR A 7 15.34 0.77 -5.17
N LEU A 8 16.37 -0.01 -4.82
CA LEU A 8 16.21 -1.20 -3.99
C LEU A 8 15.71 -0.88 -2.57
N SER A 9 16.19 0.22 -1.97
CA SER A 9 15.71 0.70 -0.68
C SER A 9 14.22 1.07 -0.75
N GLY A 10 13.81 1.83 -1.75
CA GLY A 10 12.40 2.18 -1.96
C GLY A 10 11.51 0.96 -2.22
N LEU A 11 12.02 -0.05 -2.94
CA LEU A 11 11.31 -1.31 -3.19
C LEU A 11 11.15 -2.14 -1.90
N TRP A 12 12.17 -2.16 -1.04
CA TRP A 12 12.07 -2.75 0.30
C TRP A 12 11.05 -2.04 1.18
N ILE A 13 11.01 -0.71 1.14
CA ILE A 13 10.00 0.08 1.87
C ILE A 13 8.60 -0.28 1.36
N ALA A 14 8.39 -0.32 0.04
CA ALA A 14 7.10 -0.67 -0.55
C ALA A 14 6.66 -2.10 -0.17
N LEU A 15 7.61 -3.05 -0.14
CA LEU A 15 7.35 -4.43 0.29
C LEU A 15 6.91 -4.49 1.76
N MET A 16 7.64 -3.83 2.65
CA MET A 16 7.32 -3.82 4.09
C MET A 16 5.96 -3.17 4.36
N LEU A 17 5.63 -2.07 3.68
CA LEU A 17 4.32 -1.43 3.80
C LEU A 17 3.19 -2.34 3.30
N THR A 18 3.43 -3.12 2.24
CA THR A 18 2.44 -4.09 1.74
C THR A 18 2.17 -5.20 2.76
N TYR A 19 3.21 -5.71 3.42
CA TYR A 19 3.06 -6.69 4.50
C TYR A 19 2.28 -6.12 5.68
N LEU A 20 2.62 -4.91 6.13
CA LEU A 20 1.90 -4.24 7.22
C LEU A 20 0.42 -4.00 6.88
N LEU A 21 0.12 -3.60 5.64
CA LEU A 21 -1.27 -3.49 5.18
C LEU A 21 -2.00 -4.83 5.27
N GLY A 22 -1.35 -5.93 4.85
CA GLY A 22 -1.90 -7.28 4.97
C GLY A 22 -2.19 -7.67 6.42
N ASP A 23 -1.26 -7.38 7.34
CA ASP A 23 -1.43 -7.64 8.78
C ASP A 23 -2.60 -6.85 9.36
N VAL A 24 -2.71 -5.57 9.03
CA VAL A 24 -3.83 -4.71 9.44
C VAL A 24 -5.16 -5.29 8.96
N LEU A 25 -5.27 -5.61 7.67
CA LEU A 25 -6.49 -6.17 7.10
C LEU A 25 -6.85 -7.53 7.73
N ARG A 26 -5.85 -8.37 8.00
CA ARG A 26 -6.05 -9.67 8.64
C ARG A 26 -6.59 -9.53 10.07
N ILE A 27 -6.01 -8.62 10.86
CA ILE A 27 -6.50 -8.27 12.20
C ILE A 27 -7.97 -7.86 12.15
N PHE A 28 -8.33 -6.98 11.21
CA PHE A 28 -9.71 -6.54 11.07
C PHE A 28 -10.63 -7.63 10.50
N SER A 29 -10.15 -8.56 9.68
CA SER A 29 -11.00 -9.54 8.98
C SER A 29 -11.47 -10.72 9.84
N GLY A 30 -11.02 -10.84 11.10
CA GLY A 30 -11.55 -11.83 12.05
C GLY A 30 -10.52 -12.66 12.80
N ASP A 31 -9.22 -12.44 12.60
CA ASP A 31 -8.18 -13.10 13.42
C ASP A 31 -8.26 -12.70 14.90
N PHE A 32 -8.94 -11.58 15.21
CA PHE A 32 -9.39 -11.19 16.56
C PHE A 32 -10.85 -10.72 16.49
N LYS A 33 -11.66 -10.98 17.53
CA LYS A 33 -13.08 -10.57 17.57
C LYS A 33 -13.24 -9.04 17.51
N ALA A 34 -13.35 -8.48 16.31
CA ALA A 34 -14.43 -7.61 15.82
C ALA A 34 -14.11 -7.18 14.37
N GLY A 35 -14.75 -7.82 13.39
CA GLY A 35 -14.81 -7.39 11.98
C GLY A 35 -15.80 -6.25 11.74
N GLU A 36 -15.94 -5.38 12.75
CA GLU A 36 -16.84 -4.24 12.73
C GLU A 36 -16.02 -2.97 12.88
N ILE A 37 -16.15 -2.07 11.90
CA ILE A 37 -15.60 -0.72 12.01
C ILE A 37 -16.80 0.18 12.30
N GLY A 38 -16.86 0.75 13.51
CA GLY A 38 -17.98 1.60 13.92
C GLY A 38 -19.32 0.87 14.06
N GLY A 39 -19.32 -0.42 14.45
CA GLY A 39 -20.54 -1.22 14.60
C GLY A 39 -21.14 -1.76 13.30
N ILE A 40 -20.44 -1.60 12.18
CA ILE A 40 -20.83 -2.13 10.86
C ILE A 40 -19.92 -3.28 10.50
N GLN A 41 -20.49 -4.46 10.24
CA GLN A 41 -19.73 -5.60 9.70
C GLN A 41 -19.16 -5.25 8.33
N ILE A 42 -17.84 -5.34 8.23
CA ILE A 42 -17.12 -5.07 6.99
C ILE A 42 -17.13 -6.34 6.13
N SER A 43 -17.67 -6.23 4.93
CA SER A 43 -17.66 -7.35 3.98
C SER A 43 -16.26 -7.56 3.38
N GLN A 44 -15.99 -8.77 2.89
CA GLN A 44 -14.75 -9.09 2.15
C GLN A 44 -14.49 -8.14 0.98
N LYS A 45 -15.54 -7.71 0.26
CA LYS A 45 -15.42 -6.75 -0.84
C LYS A 45 -14.94 -5.37 -0.37
N MET A 46 -15.35 -4.97 0.83
CA MET A 46 -14.95 -3.69 1.41
C MET A 46 -13.49 -3.73 1.90
N TYR A 47 -13.03 -4.86 2.46
CA TYR A 47 -11.60 -5.07 2.75
C TYR A 47 -10.75 -5.02 1.48
N LEU A 48 -11.21 -5.64 0.39
CA LEU A 48 -10.51 -5.57 -0.90
C LEU A 48 -10.43 -4.11 -1.41
N GLY A 49 -11.52 -3.35 -1.29
CA GLY A 49 -11.53 -1.93 -1.64
C GLY A 49 -10.53 -1.10 -0.81
N MET A 50 -10.48 -1.33 0.51
CA MET A 50 -9.52 -0.69 1.40
C MET A 50 -8.08 -1.09 1.05
N ALA A 51 -7.84 -2.37 0.75
CA ALA A 51 -6.54 -2.87 0.32
C ALA A 51 -6.05 -2.16 -0.95
N ILE A 52 -6.91 -2.08 -1.97
CA ILE A 52 -6.58 -1.40 -3.23
C ILE A 52 -6.26 0.07 -2.96
N LEU A 53 -7.11 0.77 -2.19
CA LEU A 53 -6.91 2.18 -1.88
C LEU A 53 -5.58 2.44 -1.16
N MET A 54 -5.22 1.58 -0.21
CA MET A 54 -3.98 1.71 0.57
C MET A 54 -2.73 1.23 -0.19
N VAL A 55 -2.87 0.33 -1.16
CA VAL A 55 -1.76 -0.08 -2.04
C VAL A 55 -1.35 1.03 -2.99
N ILE A 56 -2.26 1.93 -3.39
CA ILE A 56 -1.95 3.06 -4.30
C ILE A 56 -0.74 3.88 -3.78
N PRO A 57 -0.75 4.46 -2.56
CA PRO A 57 0.40 5.23 -2.07
C PRO A 57 1.67 4.38 -1.88
N ILE A 58 1.54 3.07 -1.63
CA ILE A 58 2.69 2.16 -1.54
C ILE A 58 3.36 1.99 -2.90
N VAL A 59 2.57 1.82 -3.96
CA VAL A 59 3.07 1.74 -5.34
C VAL A 59 3.68 3.08 -5.79
N MET A 60 3.06 4.20 -5.39
CA MET A 60 3.57 5.55 -5.65
C MET A 60 5.02 5.75 -5.15
N VAL A 61 5.38 5.19 -3.98
CA VAL A 61 6.77 5.21 -3.47
C VAL A 61 7.74 4.61 -4.49
N PHE A 62 7.43 3.42 -5.02
CA PHE A 62 8.28 2.75 -6.01
C PHE A 62 8.29 3.48 -7.36
N LEU A 63 7.13 3.96 -7.81
CA LEU A 63 7.01 4.71 -9.07
C LEU A 63 7.77 6.03 -9.04
N SER A 64 7.86 6.68 -7.87
CA SER A 64 8.60 7.94 -7.71
C SER A 64 10.09 7.83 -8.03
N LEU A 65 10.65 6.63 -7.88
CA LEU A 65 12.06 6.32 -8.10
C LEU A 65 12.36 5.73 -9.48
N THR A 66 11.34 5.22 -10.18
CA THR A 66 11.53 4.46 -11.43
C THR A 66 10.94 5.14 -12.67
N LEU A 67 9.94 6.01 -12.50
CA LEU A 67 9.33 6.73 -13.61
C LEU A 67 10.12 7.98 -14.01
N LYS A 68 10.18 8.24 -15.32
CA LYS A 68 10.67 9.51 -15.85
C LYS A 68 9.69 10.65 -15.53
N TYR A 69 10.21 11.86 -15.41
CA TYR A 69 9.47 13.08 -15.03
C TYR A 69 8.04 13.23 -15.56
N PRO A 70 7.74 13.10 -16.88
CA PRO A 70 6.38 13.31 -17.38
C PRO A 70 5.38 12.28 -16.81
N LEU A 71 5.79 11.03 -16.63
CA LEU A 71 4.93 9.98 -16.06
C LEU A 71 4.82 10.14 -14.55
N ASN A 72 5.92 10.54 -13.90
CA ASN A 72 5.97 10.70 -12.45
C ASN A 72 5.03 11.83 -11.97
N ARG A 73 4.95 12.94 -12.72
CA ARG A 73 4.03 14.05 -12.41
C ARG A 73 2.56 13.64 -12.43
N TRP A 74 2.15 12.83 -13.41
CA TRP A 74 0.77 12.32 -13.48
C TRP A 74 0.48 11.29 -12.38
N ALA A 75 1.44 10.41 -12.09
CA ALA A 75 1.26 9.36 -11.10
C ALA A 75 1.35 9.85 -9.65
N ASN A 76 2.21 10.83 -9.37
CA ASN A 76 2.57 11.26 -8.01
C ASN A 76 2.21 12.72 -7.67
N ILE A 77 1.63 13.49 -8.62
CA ILE A 77 1.29 14.92 -8.44
C ILE A 77 2.49 15.70 -7.84
N ILE A 78 3.66 15.50 -8.43
CA ILE A 78 4.91 16.22 -8.14
C ILE A 78 5.09 17.36 -9.14
#